data_AF-A0A962TY49-F1
#
_entry.id   AF-A0A962TY49-F1
#
_cell.length_a   1.000
_cell.length_b   1.000
_cell.length_c   1.000
_cell.angle_alpha   90.00
_cell.angle_beta   90.00
_cell.angle_gamma   90.00
#
_symmetry.space_group_name_H-M   'P 1'
#
loop_
_entity.id
_entity.type
_entity.pdbx_description
1 polymer ?
#
loop_
_entity_poly.entity_id
_entity_poly.type
_entity_poly.pdbx_seq_one_letter_code
_entity_poly.pdbx_strand_id
1 'polypeptide(L)'
;MIESKEQLLDGFREKARAFVESPGLMSGIDLDDAAVTLKRYALSELHDQELASLLGRLPKLLRSLDVTAVVGLLEQIETHLAD
;
A
#
# COMPACT_ATOMS: atom_id res chain seq x y z
N MET A 1 -5.00 -20.18 4.35
CA MET A 1 -5.10 -19.40 5.60
C MET A 1 -5.45 -17.99 5.17
N ILE A 2 -6.55 -17.42 5.65
CA ILE A 2 -6.87 -16.00 5.38
C ILE A 2 -6.01 -15.21 6.36
N GLU A 3 -5.11 -14.36 5.87
CA GLU A 3 -4.33 -13.46 6.70
C GLU A 3 -5.27 -12.50 7.43
N SER A 4 -5.01 -12.23 8.71
CA SER A 4 -5.80 -11.27 9.48
C SER A 4 -5.57 -9.84 9.00
N LYS A 5 -6.50 -8.93 9.30
CA LYS A 5 -6.36 -7.49 9.01
C LYS A 5 -5.00 -6.94 9.44
N GLU A 6 -4.60 -7.24 10.69
CA GLU A 6 -3.35 -6.75 11.26
C GLU A 6 -2.13 -7.25 10.50
N GLN A 7 -2.11 -8.54 10.11
CA GLN A 7 -1.02 -9.09 9.30
C GLN A 7 -0.90 -8.41 7.93
N LEU A 8 -2.02 -8.11 7.28
CA LEU A 8 -2.02 -7.42 5.99
C LEU A 8 -1.54 -5.96 6.11
N LEU A 9 -1.97 -5.28 7.17
CA LEU A 9 -1.54 -3.90 7.44
C LEU A 9 -0.06 -3.83 7.80
N ASP A 10 0.42 -4.73 8.65
CA ASP A 10 1.82 -4.78 9.05
C ASP A 10 2.72 -5.12 7.86
N GLY A 11 2.31 -6.08 7.02
CA GLY A 11 3.01 -6.43 5.79
C GLY A 11 3.09 -5.25 4.82
N PHE A 12 1.98 -4.54 4.61
CA PHE A 12 1.96 -3.32 3.79
C PHE A 12 2.90 -2.24 4.34
N ARG A 13 2.84 -1.95 5.64
CA ARG A 13 3.69 -0.95 6.33
C ARG A 13 5.17 -1.31 6.30
N GLU A 14 5.50 -2.59 6.39
CA GLU A 14 6.87 -3.07 6.26
C GLU A 14 7.41 -2.77 4.86
N LYS A 15 6.66 -3.13 3.80
CA LYS A 15 7.08 -2.89 2.42
C LYS A 15 7.10 -1.41 2.06
N ALA A 16 6.16 -0.63 2.61
CA ALA A 16 6.15 0.83 2.47
C ALA A 16 7.43 1.45 3.04
N ARG A 17 7.83 1.06 4.26
CA ARG A 17 9.09 1.52 4.87
C ARG A 17 10.31 1.10 4.06
N ALA A 18 10.37 -0.17 3.63
CA ALA A 18 11.48 -0.67 2.82
C ALA A 18 11.64 0.10 1.48
N PHE A 19 10.53 0.44 0.82
CA PHE A 19 10.56 1.28 -0.37
C PHE A 19 11.05 2.69 -0.07
N VAL A 20 10.59 3.33 1.01
CA VAL A 20 11.00 4.69 1.36
C VAL A 20 12.49 4.75 1.73
N GLU A 21 13.01 3.76 2.45
CA GLU A 21 14.42 3.69 2.84
C GLU A 21 15.35 3.44 1.66
N SER A 22 14.93 2.61 0.70
CA SER A 22 15.70 2.28 -0.49
C SER A 22 14.79 2.16 -1.72
N PRO A 23 14.41 3.28 -2.35
CA PRO A 23 13.51 3.27 -3.50
C PRO A 23 14.17 2.57 -4.69
N GLY A 24 13.48 1.60 -5.26
CA GLY A 24 14.00 0.84 -6.39
C GLY A 24 12.95 -0.09 -6.99
N LEU A 25 13.34 -0.78 -8.06
CA LEU A 25 12.43 -1.66 -8.80
C LEU A 25 11.89 -2.80 -7.92
N MET A 26 12.78 -3.48 -7.17
CA MET A 26 12.39 -4.60 -6.33
C MET A 26 11.52 -4.17 -5.16
N SER A 27 11.94 -3.15 -4.40
CA SER A 27 11.14 -2.61 -3.29
C SER A 27 9.80 -2.03 -3.77
N GLY A 28 9.74 -1.53 -5.01
CA GLY A 28 8.51 -1.08 -5.65
C GLY A 28 7.57 -2.24 -6.01
N ILE A 29 8.09 -3.38 -6.50
CA ILE A 29 7.29 -4.58 -6.76
C ILE A 29 6.72 -5.14 -5.45
N ASP A 30 7.56 -5.26 -4.42
CA ASP A 30 7.14 -5.79 -3.11
C ASP A 30 6.01 -4.93 -2.50
N LEU A 31 6.11 -3.61 -2.62
CA LEU A 31 5.08 -2.68 -2.17
C LEU A 31 3.80 -2.78 -3.01
N ASP A 32 3.90 -2.93 -4.33
CA ASP A 32 2.74 -3.11 -5.22
C ASP A 32 1.96 -4.39 -4.87
N ASP A 33 2.67 -5.51 -4.66
CA ASP A 33 2.06 -6.78 -4.28
C ASP A 33 1.34 -6.71 -2.92
N ALA A 34 1.96 -6.06 -1.93
CA ALA A 34 1.33 -5.83 -0.64
C ALA A 34 0.09 -4.92 -0.77
N ALA A 35 0.17 -3.86 -1.58
CA ALA A 35 -0.94 -2.94 -1.84
C ALA A 35 -2.11 -3.64 -2.55
N VAL A 36 -1.84 -4.52 -3.52
CA VAL A 36 -2.87 -5.32 -4.21
C VAL A 36 -3.59 -6.25 -3.24
N THR A 37 -2.85 -6.88 -2.33
CA THR A 37 -3.42 -7.78 -1.33
C THR A 37 -4.30 -7.01 -0.35
N LEU A 38 -3.81 -5.89 0.19
CA LEU A 38 -4.59 -5.04 1.08
C LEU A 38 -5.83 -4.44 0.38
N LYS A 39 -5.71 -4.07 -0.91
CA LYS A 39 -6.84 -3.58 -1.71
C LYS A 39 -7.95 -4.61 -1.86
N ARG A 40 -7.60 -5.88 -2.09
CA ARG A 40 -8.59 -6.95 -2.18
C ARG A 40 -9.34 -7.10 -0.86
N TYR A 41 -8.61 -7.10 0.25
CA TYR A 41 -9.19 -7.15 1.59
C TYR A 41 -10.09 -5.95 1.89
N ALA A 42 -9.65 -4.73 1.53
CA ALA A 42 -10.45 -3.52 1.68
C ALA A 42 -11.80 -3.61 0.95
N LEU A 43 -11.82 -4.17 -0.27
CA LEU A 43 -13.04 -4.34 -1.04
C LEU A 43 -13.94 -5.47 -0.53
N SER A 44 -13.37 -6.62 -0.17
CA SER A 44 -14.15 -7.81 0.18
C SER A 44 -14.63 -7.83 1.62
N GLU A 45 -13.79 -7.42 2.57
CA GLU A 45 -14.08 -7.54 4.01
C GLU A 45 -14.44 -6.21 4.66
N LEU A 46 -13.75 -5.12 4.30
CA LEU A 46 -14.00 -3.80 4.90
C LEU A 46 -15.09 -3.01 4.16
N HIS A 47 -15.37 -3.39 2.91
CA HIS A 47 -16.20 -2.64 1.96
C HIS A 47 -15.76 -1.16 1.80
N ASP A 48 -14.47 -0.92 1.94
CA ASP A 48 -13.84 0.39 1.92
C ASP A 48 -13.35 0.74 0.51
N GLN A 49 -14.19 1.49 -0.22
CA GLN A 49 -13.89 1.93 -1.58
C GLN A 49 -12.82 3.02 -1.62
N GLU A 50 -12.72 3.84 -0.59
CA GLU A 50 -11.77 4.95 -0.53
C GLU A 50 -10.35 4.42 -0.35
N LEU A 51 -10.15 3.52 0.62
CA LEU A 51 -8.87 2.82 0.80
C LEU A 51 -8.47 2.06 -0.47
N ALA A 52 -9.40 1.34 -1.10
CA ALA A 52 -9.13 0.61 -2.33
C ALA A 52 -8.74 1.52 -3.51
N SER A 53 -9.31 2.74 -3.56
CA SER A 53 -8.97 3.77 -4.55
C SER A 53 -7.57 4.31 -4.31
N LEU A 54 -7.23 4.65 -3.06
CA LEU A 54 -5.89 5.12 -2.67
C LEU A 54 -4.82 4.09 -3.02
N LEU A 55 -5.00 2.83 -2.61
CA LEU A 55 -4.08 1.72 -2.92
C LEU A 55 -3.93 1.50 -4.44
N GLY A 56 -5.01 1.69 -5.20
CA GLY A 56 -5.01 1.56 -6.66
C GLY A 56 -4.13 2.59 -7.41
N ARG A 57 -3.70 3.67 -6.76
CA ARG A 57 -2.83 4.70 -7.35
C ARG A 57 -1.35 4.35 -7.27
N LEU A 58 -0.94 3.49 -6.33
CA LEU A 58 0.45 3.09 -6.12
C LEU A 58 1.15 2.52 -7.37
N PRO A 59 0.58 1.57 -8.15
CA PRO A 59 1.31 0.91 -9.22
C PRO A 59 1.91 1.88 -10.26
N LYS A 60 1.17 2.95 -10.59
CA LYS A 60 1.63 3.96 -11.55
C LYS A 60 2.80 4.78 -10.99
N LEU A 61 2.72 5.15 -9.71
CA LEU A 61 3.74 5.94 -9.03
C LEU A 61 5.03 5.12 -8.82
N LEU A 62 4.88 3.86 -8.41
CA LEU A 62 6.02 2.95 -8.21
C LEU A 62 6.77 2.67 -9.52
N ARG A 63 6.06 2.48 -10.64
CA ARG A 63 6.69 2.31 -11.97
C ARG A 63 7.45 3.53 -12.46
N SER A 64 7.00 4.72 -12.08
CA SER A 64 7.70 5.98 -12.43
C SER A 64 8.79 6.35 -11.43
N LEU A 65 8.93 5.58 -10.34
CA LEU A 65 9.81 5.89 -9.21
C LEU A 65 9.64 7.34 -8.71
N ASP A 66 8.41 7.85 -8.75
CA ASP A 66 8.07 9.16 -8.19
C ASP A 66 7.97 9.04 -6.67
N VAL A 67 9.13 8.98 -6.01
CA VAL A 67 9.25 8.74 -4.56
C VAL A 67 8.45 9.75 -3.76
N THR A 68 8.49 11.03 -4.14
CA THR A 68 7.74 12.10 -3.47
C THR A 68 6.24 11.85 -3.53
N ALA A 69 5.70 11.50 -4.71
CA ALA A 69 4.28 11.20 -4.86
C ALA A 69 3.89 9.90 -4.14
N VAL A 70 4.78 8.89 -4.10
CA VAL A 70 4.54 7.66 -3.34
C VAL A 70 4.45 7.97 -1.84
N VAL A 71 5.40 8.72 -1.27
CA VAL A 71 5.39 9.09 0.15
C VAL A 71 4.11 9.83 0.52
N GLY A 72 3.73 10.86 -0.26
CA GLY A 72 2.49 11.60 0.00
C GLY A 72 1.22 10.76 -0.13
N LEU A 73 1.22 9.72 -0.96
CA LEU A 73 0.11 8.76 -1.03
C LEU A 73 0.10 7.79 0.16
N LEU A 74 1.27 7.33 0.62
CA LEU A 74 1.39 6.49 1.81
C LEU A 74 0.87 7.21 3.06
N GLU A 75 1.16 8.51 3.21
CA GLU A 75 0.62 9.32 4.31
C GLU A 75 -0.91 9.43 4.27
N GLN A 76 -1.51 9.58 3.09
CA GLN A 76 -2.98 9.57 2.91
C GLN A 76 -3.57 8.22 3.33
N ILE A 77 -2.94 7.11 2.93
CA ILE A 77 -3.38 5.76 3.28
C ILE A 77 -3.30 5.54 4.79
N GLU A 78 -2.20 5.92 5.43
CA GLU A 78 -2.07 5.78 6.90
C GLU A 78 -3.05 6.65 7.67
N THR A 79 -3.34 7.86 7.18
CA THR A 79 -4.36 8.73 7.78
C THR A 79 -5.74 8.08 7.72
N HIS A 80 -6.12 7.56 6.54
CA HIS A 80 -7.39 6.86 6.34
C HIS A 80 -7.53 5.61 7.21
N LEU A 81 -6.42 4.89 7.45
CA LEU A 81 -6.40 3.70 8.30
C LEU A 81 -6.44 3.99 9.80
N ALA A 82 -6.21 5.23 10.22
CA ALA A 82 -6.21 5.65 11.61
C ALA A 82 -7.59 6.15 12.10
N ASP A 83 -8.48 6.52 11.18
CA ASP A 83 -9.89 6.88 11.43
C ASP A 83 -10.79 5.64 11.61
#